data_AF-A0A9N9K734-F1
#
_entry.id   AF-A0A9N9K734-F1
#
_cell.length_a   1.000
_cell.length_b   1.000
_cell.length_c   1.000
_cell.angle_alpha   90.00
_cell.angle_beta   90.00
_cell.angle_gamma   90.00
#
_symmetry.space_group_name_H-M   'P 1'
#
loop_
_entity.id
_entity.type
_entity.pdbx_description
1 polymer ?
#
loop_
_entity_poly.entity_id
_entity_poly.type
_entity_poly.pdbx_seq_one_letter_code
_entity_poly.pdbx_strand_id
1 'polypeptide(L)' 'MALFPPSRYHQAKGYSQSPALQRARRPFFVRNVITGLLLLGFTGAVYTYSIMAVKQDDLGDIPMPHLPADNKESTK' A
#
# COMPACT_ATOMS: atom_id res chain seq x y z
N MET A 1 27.74 -20.86 33.32
CA MET A 1 26.72 -20.14 34.11
C MET A 1 26.38 -18.87 33.34
N ALA A 2 25.19 -18.75 32.75
CA ALA A 2 24.83 -17.53 32.01
C ALA A 2 24.72 -16.34 32.98
N LEU A 3 25.35 -15.22 32.65
CA LEU A 3 25.54 -14.07 33.55
C LEU A 3 24.26 -13.24 33.79
N PHE A 4 23.18 -13.53 33.04
CA PHE A 4 21.91 -12.82 33.13
C PHE A 4 20.74 -13.82 33.16
N PRO A 5 19.80 -13.70 34.12
CA PRO A 5 18.61 -14.53 34.12
C PRO A 5 17.77 -14.23 32.87
N PRO A 6 17.26 -15.24 32.14
CA PRO A 6 16.36 -15.00 31.03
C PRO A 6 15.12 -14.26 31.55
N SER A 7 14.73 -13.17 30.87
CA SER A 7 13.54 -12.42 31.28
C SER A 7 12.31 -13.32 31.23
N ARG A 8 11.34 -13.12 32.13
CA ARG A 8 10.11 -13.96 32.23
C ARG A 8 9.25 -13.96 30.95
N TYR A 9 9.61 -13.14 29.97
CA TYR A 9 8.91 -12.97 28.71
C TYR A 9 9.62 -13.62 27.51
N HIS A 10 10.87 -14.04 27.67
CA HIS A 10 11.67 -14.73 26.64
C HIS A 10 12.00 -16.16 27.07
N GLN A 11 12.05 -17.09 26.11
CA GLN A 11 12.47 -18.45 26.37
C GLN A 11 14.01 -18.52 26.42
N ALA A 12 14.57 -19.41 27.24
CA ALA A 12 16.02 -19.60 27.33
C ALA A 12 16.65 -20.14 26.03
N LYS A 13 15.83 -20.69 25.12
CA LYS A 13 16.26 -21.23 23.83
C LYS A 13 15.27 -20.80 22.73
N GLY A 14 15.73 -19.96 21.80
CA GLY A 14 14.98 -19.49 20.63
C GLY A 14 14.30 -18.12 20.79
N TYR A 15 13.95 -17.50 19.66
CA TYR A 15 13.24 -16.20 19.57
C TYR A 15 11.71 -16.32 19.70
N SER A 16 11.22 -17.46 20.19
CA SER A 16 9.79 -17.72 20.34
C SER A 16 9.20 -16.90 21.50
N GLN A 17 7.94 -16.47 21.33
CA GLN A 17 7.23 -15.72 22.36
C GLN A 17 6.86 -16.66 23.52
N SER A 18 7.10 -16.24 24.76
CA SER A 18 6.65 -17.02 25.92
C SER A 18 5.10 -17.07 25.99
N PRO A 19 4.52 -18.14 26.58
CA PRO A 19 3.08 -18.22 26.80
C PRO A 19 2.50 -17.05 27.62
N ALA A 20 3.30 -16.48 28.53
CA ALA A 20 2.92 -15.30 29.30
C ALA A 20 2.76 -14.05 28.41
N LEU A 21 3.69 -13.85 27.48
CA LEU A 21 3.68 -12.73 26.54
C LEU A 21 2.54 -12.83 25.52
N GLN A 22 2.23 -14.03 25.03
CA GLN A 22 1.10 -14.24 24.12
C GLN A 22 -0.24 -13.85 24.76
N ARG A 23 -0.46 -14.24 26.02
CA ARG A 23 -1.67 -13.88 26.77
C ARG A 23 -1.80 -12.38 26.98
N ALA A 24 -0.70 -11.69 27.28
CA ALA A 24 -0.69 -10.23 27.45
C ALA A 24 -1.10 -9.47 26.18
N ARG A 25 -0.84 -10.03 24.98
CA ARG A 25 -1.17 -9.39 23.69
C ARG A 25 -2.54 -9.72 23.14
N ARG A 26 -3.21 -10.77 23.64
CA ARG A 26 -4.55 -11.17 23.20
C ARG A 26 -5.58 -10.03 23.15
N PRO A 27 -5.69 -9.14 24.15
CA PRO A 27 -6.75 -8.12 24.12
C PRO A 27 -6.51 -7.03 23.04
N PHE A 28 -5.26 -6.77 22.66
CA PHE A 28 -4.93 -5.71 21.70
C PHE A 28 -4.86 -6.19 20.26
N PHE A 29 -4.70 -7.51 20.04
CA PHE A 29 -4.55 -8.07 18.71
C PHE A 29 -5.76 -7.74 17.81
N VAL A 30 -6.97 -8.02 18.29
CA VAL A 30 -8.21 -7.80 17.52
C VAL A 30 -8.40 -6.33 17.21
N ARG A 31 -8.27 -5.46 18.22
CA ARG A 31 -8.46 -4.01 18.05
C ARG A 31 -7.44 -3.42 17.07
N ASN A 32 -6.17 -3.83 17.16
CA ASN A 32 -5.13 -3.33 16.27
C ASN A 32 -5.30 -3.83 14.83
N VAL A 33 -5.73 -5.09 14.65
CA VAL A 33 -6.02 -5.64 13.31
C VAL A 33 -7.18 -4.89 12.67
N ILE A 34 -8.27 -4.64 13.40
CA ILE A 34 -9.42 -3.86 12.89
C ILE A 34 -8.97 -2.46 12.47
N THR A 35 -8.23 -1.75 13.33
CA THR A 35 -7.72 -0.42 13.00
C THR A 35 -6.80 -0.45 11.78
N GLY A 36 -5.93 -1.45 11.68
CA GLY A 36 -5.04 -1.63 10.52
C GLY A 36 -5.82 -1.89 9.22
N LEU A 37 -6.84 -2.74 9.27
CA LEU A 37 -7.71 -3.02 8.12
C LEU A 37 -8.51 -1.78 7.69
N LEU A 38 -9.04 -1.01 8.64
CA LEU A 38 -9.72 0.24 8.34
C LEU A 38 -8.80 1.25 7.67
N LEU A 39 -7.57 1.40 8.18
CA LEU A 39 -6.60 2.32 7.60
C LEU A 39 -6.20 1.90 6.18
N LEU A 40 -5.87 0.62 5.98
CA LEU A 40 -5.52 0.07 4.66
C LEU A 40 -6.69 0.14 3.68
N GLY A 41 -7.90 -0.19 4.13
CA GLY A 41 -9.11 -0.10 3.33
C GLY A 41 -9.43 1.34 2.93
N PHE A 42 -9.30 2.29 3.85
CA PHE A 42 -9.54 3.70 3.60
C PHE A 42 -8.54 4.28 2.59
N THR A 43 -7.23 4.08 2.82
CA THR A 43 -6.20 4.60 1.91
C THR A 43 -6.26 3.91 0.54
N GLY A 44 -6.48 2.60 0.52
CA GLY A 44 -6.68 1.83 -0.71
C GLY A 44 -7.89 2.34 -1.50
N ALA A 45 -9.03 2.55 -0.84
CA ALA A 45 -10.23 3.08 -1.47
C ALA A 45 -10.02 4.46 -2.08
N VAL A 46 -9.36 5.37 -1.35
CA VAL A 46 -9.02 6.72 -1.87
C VAL A 46 -8.12 6.61 -3.09
N TYR A 47 -7.08 5.77 -3.06
CA TYR A 47 -6.17 5.56 -4.19
C TYR A 47 -6.91 5.02 -5.42
N THR A 48 -7.68 3.94 -5.25
CA THR A 48 -8.43 3.33 -6.35
C THR A 48 -9.47 4.29 -6.91
N TYR A 49 -10.18 5.00 -6.03
CA TYR A 49 -11.18 5.99 -6.44
C TYR A 49 -10.53 7.12 -7.24
N SER A 50 -9.37 7.60 -6.80
CA SER A 50 -8.67 8.68 -7.49
C SER A 50 -8.32 8.30 -8.94
N ILE A 51 -7.87 7.06 -9.18
CA ILE A 51 -7.58 6.57 -10.54
C ILE A 51 -8.87 6.39 -11.35
N MET A 52 -9.93 5.84 -10.76
CA MET A 52 -11.20 5.63 -11.45
C MET A 52 -11.97 6.93 -11.75
N ALA A 53 -11.84 7.92 -10.86
CA ALA A 53 -12.49 9.22 -10.97
C ALA A 53 -11.82 10.09 -12.04
N VAL A 54 -10.54 9.88 -12.32
CA VAL A 54 -9.88 10.43 -13.51
C VAL A 54 -10.37 9.63 -14.72
N LYS A 55 -11.62 9.86 -15.11
CA LYS A 55 -12.03 9.63 -16.49
C LYS A 55 -11.23 10.62 -17.34
N GLN A 56 -10.42 10.10 -18.26
CA GLN A 56 -9.81 10.94 -19.29
C GLN A 56 -10.95 11.66 -20.00
N ASP A 57 -10.87 12.99 -20.04
CA ASP A 57 -11.85 13.84 -20.71
C ASP A 57 -12.03 13.36 -22.16
N ASP A 58 -13.25 13.43 -22.69
CA ASP A 58 -13.51 13.05 -24.08
C ASP A 58 -12.97 14.14 -25.00
N LEU A 59 -11.70 14.01 -25.41
CA LEU A 59 -11.00 14.97 -26.28
C LEU A 59 -11.51 14.93 -27.74
N GLY A 60 -12.65 14.30 -28.00
CA GLY A 60 -13.25 14.19 -29.33
C GLY A 60 -13.76 15.52 -29.89
N ASP A 61 -13.99 16.52 -29.04
CA ASP A 61 -14.39 17.88 -29.42
C ASP A 61 -13.20 18.78 -29.79
N ILE A 62 -11.97 18.35 -29.53
CA ILE A 62 -10.76 19.11 -29.83
C ILE A 62 -10.33 18.82 -31.28
N PRO A 63 -10.35 19.81 -32.19
CA PRO A 63 -9.86 19.62 -33.54
C PRO A 63 -8.35 19.33 -33.53
N MET A 64 -7.96 18.18 -34.08
CA MET A 64 -6.56 17.80 -34.19
C MET A 64 -5.80 18.80 -35.09
N PRO A 65 -4.61 19.26 -34.67
CA PRO A 65 -3.80 20.13 -35.50
C PRO A 65 -3.42 19.39 -36.80
N HIS A 66 -3.52 20.10 -37.91
CA HIS A 66 -3.15 19.59 -39.23
C HIS A 66 -1.69 19.16 -39.20
N LEU A 67 -1.37 17.94 -39.67
CA LEU A 67 0.02 17.52 -39.80
C LEU A 67 0.74 18.51 -40.71
N PRO A 68 1.98 18.91 -40.39
CA PRO A 68 2.76 19.76 -41.27
C PRO A 68 2.86 19.08 -42.63
N ALA A 69 2.55 19.82 -43.69
CA ALA A 69 2.51 19.31 -45.05
C ALA A 69 3.80 18.52 -45.34
N ASP A 70 3.61 17.25 -45.71
CA ASP A 70 4.67 16.37 -46.20
C ASP A 70 5.24 17.09 -47.44
N ASN A 71 6.42 17.67 -47.28
CA ASN A 71 7.16 18.40 -48.29
C ASN A 71 7.69 17.41 -49.33
N LYS A 72 6.79 16.88 -50.15
CA LYS A 72 7.12 16.07 -51.31
C LYS A 72 6.67 16.84 -52.53
N GLU A 73 7.58 16.96 -53.49
CA GLU A 73 7.36 17.50 -54.84
C GLU A 73 7.58 19.01 -55.02
N SER A 74 8.83 19.43 -54.86
CA SER A 74 9.45 20.38 -55.79
C SER A 74 10.79 19.81 -56.24
N THR A 75 10.72 18.74 -57.04
CA THR A 75 11.86 18.23 -57.82
C THR A 75 11.29 17.54 -59.04
N LYS A 76 11.03 18.31 -60.10
CA LYS A 76 11.69 18.20 -61.41
C LYS A 76 10.82 18.79 -62.52
#